data_AF-H3GXI6-F1
#
_entry.id   AF-H3GXI6-F1
#
_cell.length_a   1.000
_cell.length_b   1.000
_cell.length_c   1.000
_cell.angle_alpha   90.00
_cell.angle_beta   90.00
_cell.angle_gamma   90.00
#
_symmetry.space_group_name_H-M   'P 1'
#
loop_
_entity.id
_entity.type
_entity.pdbx_description
1 polymer ?
#
loop_
_entity_poly.entity_id
_entity_poly.type
_entity_poly.pdbx_seq_one_letter_code
_entity_poly.pdbx_strand_id
1 'polypeptide(L)'
;MARLTPAGGLMVLVNIGFLVAGILLLRFNTTLESSGWADALKDTDYESAADTATTMLQLLGVGAIALAIVGIVGAIVQNRLLLLLYSVIMVAAMSAFGVLAGTAFTFKTKMTDWEDTTFPAEASETKLAETFNEVYCYAEGYYYCNNATAQEAYGIFFPNASTTLVSLLPNTTGIVSICDEYESTVEGLTTVCDACNMSTTFSKYDKILTWAESKCPRTATTGTWCASFLATGAAGEVYNGSPYGQCRTIFLDVAIDWSGTMAIAGLLVAIAAAAIVALACFARRSKGANDERLTKV
;
A
#
# COMPACT_ATOMS: atom_id res chain seq x y z
N MET A 1 38.78 -13.70 20.43
CA MET A 1 37.37 -13.75 20.00
C MET A 1 36.49 -13.82 21.24
N ALA A 2 35.70 -12.78 21.52
CA ALA A 2 34.73 -12.83 22.61
C ALA A 2 33.74 -13.96 22.31
N ARG A 3 33.65 -14.98 23.18
CA ARG A 3 32.64 -16.03 23.03
C ARG A 3 31.28 -15.40 23.26
N LEU A 4 30.44 -15.38 22.23
CA LEU A 4 29.05 -14.96 22.36
C LEU A 4 28.38 -15.84 23.43
N THR A 5 27.80 -15.21 24.45
CA THR A 5 26.99 -15.94 25.43
C THR A 5 25.69 -16.40 24.76
N PRO A 6 25.02 -17.45 25.28
CA PRO A 6 23.71 -17.87 24.76
C PRO A 6 22.70 -16.72 24.72
N ALA A 7 22.73 -15.84 25.72
CA ALA A 7 21.91 -14.63 25.77
C ALA A 7 22.29 -13.60 24.69
N GLY A 8 23.59 -13.42 24.41
CA GLY A 8 24.06 -12.58 23.31
C GLY A 8 23.65 -13.12 21.94
N GLY A 9 23.70 -14.45 21.75
CA GLY A 9 23.24 -15.10 20.52
C GLY A 9 21.75 -14.92 20.29
N LEU A 10 20.94 -15.08 21.33
CA LEU A 10 19.50 -14.84 21.28
C LEU A 10 19.20 -13.36 20.95
N MET A 11 19.93 -12.42 21.54
CA MET A 11 19.77 -10.99 21.26
C MET A 11 20.11 -10.65 19.80
N VAL A 12 21.14 -11.26 19.22
CA VAL A 12 21.47 -11.10 17.79
C VAL A 12 20.34 -11.63 16.90
N LEU A 13 19.83 -12.84 17.17
CA LEU A 13 18.73 -13.44 16.41
C LEU A 13 17.48 -12.57 16.42
N VAL A 14 17.12 -12.04 17.59
CA VAL A 14 15.94 -11.17 17.71
C VAL A 14 16.14 -9.87 16.92
N ASN A 15 17.34 -9.27 16.97
CA ASN A 15 17.63 -8.06 16.19
C ASN A 15 17.67 -8.30 14.67
N ILE A 16 18.05 -9.49 14.21
CA ILE A 16 17.88 -9.86 12.80
C ILE A 16 16.39 -9.83 12.42
N GLY A 17 15.50 -10.28 13.31
CA GLY A 17 14.05 -10.16 13.13
C GLY A 17 13.59 -8.69 12.96
N PHE A 18 14.09 -7.77 13.80
CA PHE A 18 13.84 -6.33 13.64
C PHE A 18 14.34 -5.79 12.31
N LEU A 19 15.50 -6.25 11.86
CA LEU A 19 16.10 -5.83 10.59
C LEU A 19 15.22 -6.27 9.41
N VAL A 20 14.77 -7.52 9.40
CA VAL A 20 13.83 -8.03 8.39
C VAL A 20 12.52 -7.26 8.42
N ALA A 21 11.94 -7.02 9.60
CA ALA A 21 10.71 -6.26 9.73
C ALA A 21 10.85 -4.81 9.24
N GLY A 22 11.95 -4.14 9.58
CA GLY A 22 12.24 -2.79 9.10
C GLY A 22 12.41 -2.73 7.58
N ILE A 23 13.09 -3.72 6.99
CA ILE A 23 13.19 -3.85 5.52
C ILE A 23 11.81 -4.07 4.90
N LEU A 24 10.96 -4.91 5.50
CA LEU A 24 9.60 -5.15 5.00
C LEU A 24 8.73 -3.88 5.06
N LEU A 25 8.82 -3.10 6.13
CA LEU A 25 8.11 -1.82 6.26
C LEU A 25 8.58 -0.81 5.21
N LEU A 26 9.90 -0.68 5.00
CA LEU A 26 10.43 0.21 3.96
C LEU A 26 10.07 -0.27 2.57
N ARG A 27 10.15 -1.58 2.31
CA ARG A 27 9.69 -2.17 1.05
C ARG A 27 8.22 -1.87 0.83
N PHE A 28 7.40 -1.98 1.86
CA PHE A 28 5.98 -1.64 1.79
C PHE A 28 5.77 -0.16 1.46
N ASN A 29 6.45 0.75 2.14
CA ASN A 29 6.38 2.18 1.83
C ASN A 29 6.79 2.48 0.39
N THR A 30 7.93 1.94 -0.06
CA THR A 30 8.38 2.09 -1.45
C THR A 30 7.40 1.43 -2.43
N THR A 31 6.70 0.37 -2.03
CA THR A 31 5.68 -0.25 -2.86
C THR A 31 4.45 0.65 -2.95
N LEU A 32 4.00 1.28 -1.86
CA LEU A 32 2.90 2.24 -1.89
C LEU A 32 3.22 3.45 -2.77
N GLU A 33 4.39 4.06 -2.58
CA GLU A 33 4.87 5.19 -3.39
C GLU A 33 5.02 4.77 -4.86
N SER A 34 5.73 3.67 -5.13
CA SER A 34 5.93 3.19 -6.50
C SER A 34 4.68 2.56 -7.12
N SER A 35 3.64 2.25 -6.34
CA SER A 35 2.39 1.69 -6.85
C SER A 35 1.43 2.75 -7.38
N GLY A 36 1.72 4.04 -7.16
CA GLY A 36 0.84 5.14 -7.58
C GLY A 36 -0.36 5.36 -6.66
N TRP A 37 -0.60 4.50 -5.67
CA TRP A 37 -1.70 4.66 -4.72
C TRP A 37 -1.54 5.88 -3.81
N ALA A 38 -0.31 6.21 -3.39
CA ALA A 38 -0.06 7.44 -2.63
C ALA A 38 -0.27 8.68 -3.51
N ASP A 39 0.24 8.65 -4.74
CA ASP A 39 0.10 9.73 -5.73
C ASP A 39 -1.34 9.91 -6.24
N ALA A 40 -2.14 8.84 -6.20
CA ALA A 40 -3.56 8.85 -6.53
C ALA A 40 -4.39 9.64 -5.51
N LEU A 41 -3.92 9.73 -4.26
CA LEU A 41 -4.59 10.45 -3.19
C LEU A 41 -4.08 11.89 -3.06
N LYS A 42 -3.07 12.28 -3.82
CA LYS A 42 -2.54 13.64 -3.89
C LYS A 42 -3.59 14.59 -4.49
N ASP A 43 -3.72 15.79 -3.92
CA ASP A 43 -4.73 16.79 -4.24
C ASP A 43 -6.19 16.35 -3.91
N THR A 44 -6.37 15.30 -3.11
CA THR A 44 -7.66 14.87 -2.56
C THR A 44 -7.75 15.19 -1.08
N ASP A 45 -8.96 15.13 -0.50
CA ASP A 45 -9.18 15.26 0.96
C ASP A 45 -8.39 14.21 1.79
N TYR A 46 -7.88 13.16 1.14
CA TYR A 46 -7.16 12.05 1.74
C TYR A 46 -5.63 12.15 1.64
N GLU A 47 -5.09 13.17 0.96
CA GLU A 47 -3.64 13.37 0.77
C GLU A 47 -2.91 13.38 2.12
N SER A 48 -3.40 14.20 3.06
CA SER A 48 -2.80 14.34 4.39
C SER A 48 -2.76 13.01 5.17
N ALA A 49 -3.80 12.17 5.01
CA ALA A 49 -3.85 10.87 5.65
C ALA A 49 -2.87 9.88 4.99
N ALA A 50 -2.78 9.91 3.66
CA ALA A 50 -1.84 9.09 2.89
C ALA A 50 -0.38 9.46 3.21
N ASP A 51 -0.05 10.75 3.19
CA ASP A 51 1.28 11.29 3.52
C ASP A 51 1.68 10.98 4.97
N THR A 52 0.74 11.10 5.89
CA THR A 52 0.98 10.75 7.29
C THR A 52 1.27 9.25 7.41
N ALA A 53 0.50 8.41 6.72
CA ALA A 53 0.69 6.96 6.76
C ALA A 53 2.03 6.52 6.15
N THR A 54 2.40 7.03 4.97
CA THR A 54 3.69 6.74 4.32
C THR A 54 4.87 7.23 5.17
N THR A 55 4.79 8.46 5.68
CA THR A 55 5.81 9.03 6.57
C THR A 55 5.98 8.19 7.83
N MET A 56 4.89 7.75 8.46
CA MET A 56 4.95 6.91 9.65
C MET A 56 5.56 5.54 9.35
N LEU A 57 5.19 4.90 8.24
CA LEU A 57 5.78 3.63 7.81
C LEU A 57 7.28 3.77 7.57
N GLN A 58 7.72 4.85 6.93
CA GLN A 58 9.12 5.14 6.71
C GLN A 58 9.88 5.33 8.03
N LEU A 59 9.36 6.15 8.95
CA LEU A 59 9.95 6.39 10.27
C LEU A 59 10.07 5.10 11.09
N LEU A 60 9.02 4.28 11.09
CA LEU A 60 9.01 2.99 11.78
C LEU A 60 10.00 2.00 11.15
N GLY A 61 10.08 1.96 9.82
CA GLY A 61 11.02 1.11 9.09
C GLY A 61 12.48 1.48 9.35
N VAL A 62 12.85 2.76 9.18
CA VAL A 62 14.20 3.27 9.49
C VAL A 62 14.52 3.08 10.97
N GLY A 63 13.56 3.39 11.84
CA GLY A 63 13.69 3.20 13.29
C GLY A 63 14.01 1.74 13.63
N ALA A 64 13.23 0.78 13.12
CA ALA A 64 13.45 -0.65 13.38
C ALA A 64 14.85 -1.13 12.92
N ILE A 65 15.33 -0.67 11.77
CA ILE A 65 16.67 -1.00 11.26
C ILE A 65 17.76 -0.41 12.17
N ALA A 66 17.63 0.87 12.57
CA ALA A 66 18.57 1.50 13.47
C ALA A 66 18.64 0.76 14.82
N LEU A 67 17.48 0.36 15.36
CA LEU A 67 17.40 -0.43 16.59
C LEU A 67 18.02 -1.81 16.44
N ALA A 68 17.81 -2.48 15.31
CA ALA A 68 18.44 -3.75 15.01
C ALA A 68 19.98 -3.65 15.06
N ILE A 69 20.53 -2.63 14.42
CA ILE A 69 21.98 -2.40 14.37
C ILE A 69 22.53 -2.11 15.77
N VAL A 70 21.89 -1.21 16.53
CA VAL A 70 22.29 -0.88 17.89
C VAL A 70 22.22 -2.10 18.81
N GLY A 71 21.18 -2.93 18.67
CA GLY A 71 21.04 -4.16 19.44
C GLY A 71 22.10 -5.22 19.12
N ILE A 72 22.46 -5.39 17.83
CA ILE A 72 23.56 -6.29 17.41
C ILE A 72 24.90 -5.81 17.99
N VAL A 73 25.22 -4.53 17.84
CA VAL A 73 26.45 -3.95 18.39
C VAL A 73 26.45 -4.07 19.92
N GLY A 74 25.32 -3.80 20.57
CA GLY A 74 25.16 -3.94 22.01
C GLY A 74 25.37 -5.37 22.53
N ALA A 75 24.88 -6.36 21.80
CA ALA A 75 25.07 -7.77 22.12
C ALA A 75 26.56 -8.18 22.04
N ILE A 76 27.32 -7.60 21.09
CA ILE A 76 28.75 -7.87 20.90
C ILE A 76 29.60 -7.15 21.94
N VAL A 77 29.32 -5.87 22.20
CA VAL A 77 30.13 -5.01 23.09
C VAL A 77 29.82 -5.28 24.57
N GLN A 78 28.64 -5.82 24.90
CA GLN A 78 28.20 -6.13 26.27
C GLN A 78 28.28 -4.96 27.27
N ASN A 79 28.15 -3.71 26.77
CA ASN A 79 28.17 -2.52 27.61
C ASN A 79 26.84 -2.35 28.35
N ARG A 80 26.89 -2.25 29.69
CA ARG A 80 25.71 -2.14 30.57
C ARG A 80 24.85 -0.90 30.29
N LEU A 81 25.47 0.25 30.03
CA LEU A 81 24.73 1.49 29.77
C LEU A 81 23.95 1.39 28.46
N LEU A 82 24.59 0.82 27.44
CA LEU A 82 24.03 0.64 26.11
C LEU A 82 22.86 -0.35 26.14
N LEU A 83 22.97 -1.45 26.89
CA LEU A 83 21.88 -2.42 27.09
C LEU A 83 20.67 -1.80 27.83
N LEU A 84 20.92 -0.88 28.77
CA LEU A 84 19.85 -0.23 29.53
C LEU A 84 19.09 0.78 28.65
N LEU A 85 19.82 1.63 27.91
CA LEU A 85 19.21 2.54 26.93
C LEU A 85 18.45 1.76 25.85
N TYR A 86 19.04 0.69 25.34
CA TYR A 86 18.39 -0.21 24.38
C TYR A 86 17.08 -0.78 24.93
N SER A 87 17.05 -1.24 26.18
CA SER A 87 15.82 -1.77 26.81
C SER A 87 14.68 -0.75 26.85
N VAL A 88 14.98 0.53 27.15
CA VAL A 88 13.97 1.61 27.15
C VAL A 88 13.39 1.79 25.75
N ILE A 89 14.26 1.80 24.73
CA ILE A 89 13.81 1.98 23.35
C ILE A 89 13.01 0.76 22.87
N MET A 90 13.36 -0.45 23.32
CA MET A 90 12.60 -1.66 22.99
C MET A 90 11.18 -1.66 23.58
N VAL A 91 10.96 -1.03 24.75
CA VAL A 91 9.61 -0.82 25.27
C VAL A 91 8.80 0.10 24.36
N ALA A 92 9.41 1.19 23.87
CA ALA A 92 8.75 2.09 22.92
C ALA A 92 8.44 1.39 21.59
N ALA A 93 9.38 0.58 21.08
CA ALA A 93 9.17 -0.24 19.88
C ALA A 93 8.03 -1.25 20.09
N MET A 94 8.00 -1.95 21.22
CA MET A 94 6.94 -2.88 21.56
C MET A 94 5.56 -2.20 21.51
N SER A 95 5.43 -1.01 22.09
CA SER A 95 4.15 -0.26 22.03
C SER A 95 3.79 0.15 20.61
N ALA A 96 4.74 0.67 19.82
CA ALA A 96 4.47 1.11 18.46
C ALA A 96 4.04 -0.06 17.57
N PHE A 97 4.78 -1.16 17.58
CA PHE A 97 4.45 -2.36 16.81
C PHE A 97 3.19 -3.07 17.32
N GLY A 98 2.89 -3.00 18.61
CA GLY A 98 1.63 -3.48 19.18
C GLY A 98 0.43 -2.71 18.64
N VAL A 99 0.52 -1.38 18.54
CA VAL A 99 -0.54 -0.54 17.93
C VAL A 99 -0.68 -0.82 16.43
N LEU A 100 0.43 -0.98 15.70
CA LEU A 100 0.39 -1.34 14.28
C LEU A 100 -0.28 -2.70 14.06
N ALA A 101 0.08 -3.71 14.87
CA ALA A 101 -0.53 -5.03 14.78
C ALA A 101 -2.03 -4.97 15.10
N GLY A 102 -2.41 -4.23 16.15
CA GLY A 102 -3.81 -4.04 16.53
C GLY A 102 -4.63 -3.36 15.44
N THR A 103 -4.12 -2.26 14.88
CA THR A 103 -4.79 -1.53 13.79
C THR A 103 -4.91 -2.37 12.51
N ALA A 104 -3.85 -3.09 12.12
CA ALA A 104 -3.89 -4.01 10.99
C ALA A 104 -4.91 -5.14 11.21
N PHE A 105 -5.01 -5.68 12.43
CA PHE A 105 -5.99 -6.70 12.76
C PHE A 105 -7.43 -6.17 12.71
N THR A 106 -7.67 -4.98 13.27
CA THR A 106 -8.99 -4.32 13.18
C THR A 106 -9.37 -4.03 11.72
N PHE A 107 -8.41 -3.56 10.91
CA PHE A 107 -8.64 -3.34 9.48
C PHE A 107 -8.97 -4.65 8.76
N LYS A 108 -8.22 -5.74 9.04
CA LYS A 108 -8.51 -7.07 8.50
C LYS A 108 -9.93 -7.53 8.81
N THR A 109 -10.32 -7.47 10.09
CA THR A 109 -11.66 -7.86 10.53
C THR A 109 -12.71 -7.03 9.80
N LYS A 110 -12.51 -5.71 9.69
CA LYS A 110 -13.42 -4.82 8.98
C LYS A 110 -13.59 -5.20 7.50
N MET A 111 -12.50 -5.48 6.79
CA MET A 111 -12.57 -5.90 5.39
C MET A 111 -13.24 -7.27 5.22
N THR A 112 -13.03 -8.19 6.17
CA THR A 112 -13.69 -9.51 6.20
C THR A 112 -15.20 -9.34 6.40
N ASP A 113 -15.60 -8.50 7.36
CA ASP A 113 -17.02 -8.19 7.61
C ASP A 113 -17.67 -7.55 6.37
N TRP A 114 -16.94 -6.69 5.64
CA TRP A 114 -17.42 -6.15 4.38
C TRP A 114 -17.58 -7.24 3.33
N GLU A 115 -16.58 -8.10 3.14
CA GLU A 115 -16.63 -9.18 2.14
C GLU A 115 -17.89 -10.06 2.30
N ASP A 116 -18.23 -10.42 3.55
CA ASP A 116 -19.37 -11.28 3.89
C ASP A 116 -20.74 -10.57 3.84
N THR A 117 -20.76 -9.25 3.70
CA THR A 117 -22.00 -8.46 3.69
C THR A 117 -22.31 -7.91 2.30
N THR A 118 -23.61 -7.74 2.01
CA THR A 118 -24.07 -7.11 0.77
C THR A 118 -23.72 -5.63 0.77
N PHE A 119 -23.13 -5.15 -0.32
CA PHE A 119 -22.81 -3.74 -0.49
C PHE A 119 -24.08 -2.84 -0.41
N PRO A 120 -24.00 -1.67 0.24
CA PRO A 120 -22.90 -1.22 1.08
C PRO A 120 -23.01 -1.83 2.49
N ALA A 121 -21.91 -2.37 3.00
CA ALA A 121 -21.80 -2.82 4.39
C ALA A 121 -21.95 -1.64 5.36
N GLU A 122 -21.38 -0.48 5.00
CA GLU A 122 -21.49 0.78 5.73
C GLU A 122 -21.13 1.99 4.84
N ALA A 123 -21.41 3.20 5.33
CA ALA A 123 -21.14 4.44 4.59
C ALA A 123 -19.64 4.65 4.26
N SER A 124 -18.73 4.08 5.06
CA SER A 124 -17.30 4.18 4.76
C SER A 124 -16.85 3.24 3.64
N GLU A 125 -17.58 2.13 3.39
CA GLU A 125 -17.35 1.29 2.20
C GLU A 125 -17.77 2.03 0.93
N THR A 126 -18.86 2.81 0.96
CA THR A 126 -19.28 3.63 -0.18
C THR A 126 -18.19 4.63 -0.59
N LYS A 127 -17.59 5.33 0.39
CA LYS A 127 -16.49 6.28 0.12
C LYS A 127 -15.25 5.59 -0.45
N LEU A 128 -14.93 4.40 0.07
CA LEU A 128 -13.85 3.58 -0.49
C LEU A 128 -14.16 3.21 -1.95
N ALA A 129 -15.40 2.78 -2.24
CA ALA A 129 -15.82 2.40 -3.57
C ALA A 129 -15.74 3.57 -4.57
N GLU A 130 -16.20 4.76 -4.17
CA GLU A 130 -16.07 5.99 -4.95
C GLU A 130 -14.60 6.29 -5.29
N THR A 131 -13.73 6.26 -4.27
CA THR A 131 -12.29 6.50 -4.44
C THR A 131 -11.66 5.43 -5.34
N PHE A 132 -12.02 4.16 -5.14
CA PHE A 132 -11.53 3.05 -5.95
C PHE A 132 -11.94 3.23 -7.42
N ASN A 133 -13.20 3.56 -7.68
CA ASN A 133 -13.73 3.76 -9.03
C ASN A 133 -12.97 4.88 -9.76
N GLU A 134 -12.81 6.03 -9.11
CA GLU A 134 -12.09 7.18 -9.67
C GLU A 134 -10.63 6.81 -10.01
N VAL A 135 -9.92 6.23 -9.05
CA VAL A 135 -8.51 5.86 -9.20
C VAL A 135 -8.33 4.77 -10.27
N TYR A 136 -9.23 3.79 -10.31
CA TYR A 136 -9.24 2.75 -11.35
C TYR A 136 -9.47 3.35 -12.73
N CYS A 137 -10.37 4.32 -12.86
CA CYS A 137 -10.66 4.95 -14.15
C CYS A 137 -9.56 5.90 -14.62
N TYR A 138 -8.84 6.59 -13.72
CA TYR A 138 -7.63 7.31 -14.12
C TYR A 138 -6.55 6.35 -14.64
N ALA A 139 -6.42 5.17 -14.03
CA ALA A 139 -5.51 4.13 -14.53
C ALA A 139 -5.94 3.60 -15.91
N GLU A 140 -7.22 3.25 -16.09
CA GLU A 140 -7.74 2.84 -17.41
C GLU A 140 -7.59 3.95 -18.46
N GLY A 141 -7.84 5.21 -18.08
CA GLY A 141 -7.63 6.38 -18.94
C GLY A 141 -6.18 6.46 -19.43
N TYR A 142 -5.20 6.26 -18.56
CA TYR A 142 -3.80 6.20 -18.95
C TYR A 142 -3.55 5.13 -20.04
N TYR A 143 -4.10 3.93 -19.88
CA TYR A 143 -4.01 2.87 -20.89
C TYR A 143 -4.68 3.27 -22.21
N TYR A 144 -5.92 3.73 -22.19
CA TYR A 144 -6.65 4.09 -23.40
C TYR A 144 -5.99 5.25 -24.15
N CYS A 145 -5.37 6.18 -23.43
CA CYS A 145 -4.71 7.33 -24.03
C CYS A 145 -3.34 7.02 -24.63
N ASN A 146 -2.59 6.07 -24.05
CA ASN A 146 -1.18 5.84 -24.40
C ASN A 146 -0.92 4.47 -25.06
N ASN A 147 -1.62 3.43 -24.64
CA ASN A 147 -1.31 2.04 -24.99
C ASN A 147 -2.35 1.39 -25.90
N ALA A 148 -3.63 1.77 -25.75
CA ALA A 148 -4.69 1.27 -26.62
C ALA A 148 -4.57 1.84 -28.04
N THR A 149 -5.15 1.12 -28.99
CA THR A 149 -5.34 1.63 -30.35
C THR A 149 -6.44 2.68 -30.38
N ALA A 150 -6.38 3.65 -31.31
CA ALA A 150 -7.43 4.66 -31.43
C ALA A 150 -8.81 4.05 -31.68
N GLN A 151 -8.89 2.93 -32.41
CA GLN A 151 -10.15 2.20 -32.64
C GLN A 151 -10.70 1.58 -31.34
N GLU A 152 -9.82 0.97 -30.53
CA GLU A 152 -10.18 0.38 -29.24
C GLU A 152 -10.64 1.45 -28.25
N ALA A 153 -9.87 2.52 -28.09
CA ALA A 153 -10.21 3.62 -27.22
C ALA A 153 -11.54 4.27 -27.65
N TYR A 154 -11.69 4.61 -28.94
CA TYR A 154 -12.93 5.22 -29.42
C TYR A 154 -14.14 4.30 -29.28
N GLY A 155 -13.99 2.99 -29.53
CA GLY A 155 -15.06 2.01 -29.34
C GLY A 155 -15.51 1.85 -27.89
N ILE A 156 -14.62 2.07 -26.92
CA ILE A 156 -14.96 2.06 -25.49
C ILE A 156 -15.62 3.38 -25.06
N PHE A 157 -15.13 4.53 -25.55
CA PHE A 157 -15.72 5.83 -25.24
C PHE A 157 -17.07 6.05 -25.93
N PHE A 158 -17.27 5.45 -27.11
CA PHE A 158 -18.49 5.55 -27.89
C PHE A 158 -18.98 4.16 -28.30
N PRO A 159 -19.54 3.37 -27.35
CA PRO A 159 -19.96 1.98 -27.62
C PRO A 159 -21.09 1.88 -28.66
N ASN A 160 -21.81 2.98 -28.89
CA ASN A 160 -22.87 3.07 -29.91
C ASN A 160 -22.40 3.70 -31.23
N ALA A 161 -21.10 3.99 -31.39
CA ALA A 161 -20.58 4.56 -32.62
C ALA A 161 -20.74 3.59 -33.80
N SER A 162 -21.01 4.14 -34.98
CA SER A 162 -21.09 3.32 -36.19
C SER A 162 -19.73 2.72 -36.55
N THR A 163 -19.72 1.48 -37.04
CA THR A 163 -18.48 0.82 -37.51
C THR A 163 -17.80 1.57 -38.65
N THR A 164 -18.57 2.35 -39.42
CA THR A 164 -18.06 3.26 -40.45
C THR A 164 -17.24 4.41 -39.85
N LEU A 165 -17.65 4.95 -38.69
CA LEU A 165 -16.90 6.00 -38.00
C LEU A 165 -15.63 5.44 -37.35
N VAL A 166 -15.73 4.28 -36.71
CA VAL A 166 -14.59 3.60 -36.08
C VAL A 166 -13.52 3.22 -37.10
N SER A 167 -13.92 2.81 -38.31
CA SER A 167 -12.97 2.44 -39.38
C SER A 167 -12.27 3.62 -40.05
N LEU A 168 -12.70 4.86 -39.81
CA LEU A 168 -11.97 6.07 -40.22
C LEU A 168 -10.75 6.33 -39.34
N LEU A 169 -10.74 5.80 -38.11
CA LEU A 169 -9.63 5.97 -37.19
C LEU A 169 -8.50 5.00 -37.54
N PRO A 170 -7.24 5.48 -37.57
CA PRO A 170 -6.10 4.61 -37.81
C PRO A 170 -5.94 3.60 -36.67
N ASN A 171 -5.47 2.40 -36.99
CA ASN A 171 -5.16 1.38 -35.98
C ASN A 171 -3.78 1.61 -35.34
N THR A 172 -3.51 2.84 -34.92
CA THR A 172 -2.27 3.26 -34.27
C THR A 172 -2.48 3.40 -32.77
N THR A 173 -1.45 3.08 -32.00
CA THR A 173 -1.44 3.23 -30.54
C THR A 173 -1.30 4.70 -30.15
N GLY A 174 -2.04 5.11 -29.12
CA GLY A 174 -1.96 6.45 -28.54
C GLY A 174 -2.89 7.45 -29.23
N ILE A 175 -4.05 7.71 -28.62
CA ILE A 175 -5.11 8.54 -29.21
C ILE A 175 -4.71 10.01 -29.36
N VAL A 176 -3.82 10.51 -28.49
CA VAL A 176 -3.33 11.90 -28.54
C VAL A 176 -2.67 12.22 -29.90
N SER A 177 -2.01 11.23 -30.50
CA SER A 177 -1.29 11.42 -31.77
C SER A 177 -2.20 11.68 -32.97
N ILE A 178 -3.50 11.40 -32.85
CA ILE A 178 -4.50 11.54 -33.93
C ILE A 178 -5.52 12.63 -33.66
N CYS A 179 -5.44 13.29 -32.49
CA CYS A 179 -6.39 14.31 -32.07
C CYS A 179 -6.43 15.49 -33.05
N ASP A 180 -5.28 16.08 -33.37
CA ASP A 180 -5.18 17.24 -34.26
C ASP A 180 -5.77 16.99 -35.67
N GLU A 181 -5.69 15.74 -36.17
CA GLU A 181 -6.13 15.39 -37.53
C GLU A 181 -7.61 15.00 -37.59
N TYR A 182 -8.14 14.36 -36.55
CA TYR A 182 -9.47 13.75 -36.58
C TYR A 182 -10.51 14.41 -35.67
N GLU A 183 -10.13 15.30 -34.74
CA GLU A 183 -11.06 15.89 -33.75
C GLU A 183 -12.23 16.66 -34.39
N SER A 184 -12.00 17.26 -35.56
CA SER A 184 -13.02 18.01 -36.30
C SER A 184 -13.92 17.13 -37.18
N THR A 185 -13.49 15.90 -37.45
CA THR A 185 -14.16 14.96 -38.36
C THR A 185 -14.94 13.89 -37.59
N VAL A 186 -14.47 13.53 -36.40
CA VAL A 186 -15.05 12.47 -35.56
C VAL A 186 -15.73 13.10 -34.35
N GLU A 187 -17.06 13.01 -34.32
CA GLU A 187 -17.87 13.54 -33.24
C GLU A 187 -17.47 12.92 -31.89
N GLY A 188 -17.33 13.76 -30.86
CA GLY A 188 -16.94 13.37 -29.50
C GLY A 188 -15.45 13.11 -29.29
N LEU A 189 -14.64 13.05 -30.36
CA LEU A 189 -13.20 12.80 -30.24
C LEU A 189 -12.48 13.91 -29.47
N THR A 190 -12.94 15.17 -29.57
CA THR A 190 -12.42 16.31 -28.79
C THR A 190 -12.43 16.04 -27.28
N THR A 191 -13.52 15.46 -26.75
CA THR A 191 -13.64 15.15 -25.32
C THR A 191 -12.64 14.07 -24.88
N VAL A 192 -12.42 13.07 -25.73
CA VAL A 192 -11.43 12.02 -25.46
C VAL A 192 -10.01 12.60 -25.54
N CYS A 193 -9.76 13.47 -26.51
CA CYS A 193 -8.49 14.17 -26.68
C CYS A 193 -8.17 15.11 -25.51
N ASP A 194 -9.14 15.84 -24.99
CA ASP A 194 -8.97 16.69 -23.81
C ASP A 194 -8.66 15.85 -22.56
N ALA A 195 -9.40 14.76 -22.34
CA ALA A 195 -9.12 13.82 -21.25
C ALA A 195 -7.72 13.17 -21.40
N CYS A 196 -7.31 12.85 -22.62
CA CYS A 196 -6.02 12.25 -22.90
C CYS A 196 -4.85 13.23 -22.94
N ASN A 197 -5.09 14.53 -23.16
CA ASN A 197 -4.10 15.57 -22.95
C ASN A 197 -3.74 15.71 -21.46
N MET A 198 -4.64 15.32 -20.55
CA MET A 198 -4.32 15.18 -19.12
C MET A 198 -3.61 13.86 -18.78
N SER A 199 -3.36 12.97 -19.75
CA SER A 199 -2.82 11.63 -19.47
C SER A 199 -1.40 11.61 -18.92
N THR A 200 -0.60 12.66 -19.10
CA THR A 200 0.70 12.79 -18.43
C THR A 200 0.54 12.86 -16.92
N THR A 201 -0.55 13.45 -16.42
CA THR A 201 -0.94 13.43 -15.01
C THR A 201 -1.35 12.03 -14.56
N PHE A 202 -1.82 11.20 -15.50
CA PHE A 202 -2.23 9.82 -15.23
C PHE A 202 -1.09 8.80 -15.28
N SER A 203 0.12 9.19 -15.71
CA SER A 203 1.30 8.31 -15.70
C SER A 203 1.63 7.76 -14.30
N LYS A 204 1.25 8.49 -13.25
CA LYS A 204 1.36 8.05 -11.85
C LYS A 204 0.52 6.81 -11.52
N TYR A 205 -0.49 6.48 -12.34
CA TYR A 205 -1.38 5.32 -12.13
C TYR A 205 -0.97 4.06 -12.91
N ASP A 206 0.14 4.05 -13.65
CA ASP A 206 0.64 2.88 -14.42
C ASP A 206 0.78 1.59 -13.57
N LYS A 207 1.02 1.77 -12.27
CA LYS A 207 1.22 0.66 -11.35
C LYS A 207 -0.09 0.16 -10.74
N ILE A 208 -1.08 1.04 -10.57
CA ILE A 208 -2.48 0.65 -10.34
C ILE A 208 -3.00 -0.09 -11.56
N LEU A 209 -2.64 0.36 -12.78
CA LEU A 209 -2.97 -0.33 -14.02
C LEU A 209 -2.39 -1.75 -14.05
N THR A 210 -1.11 -1.91 -13.70
CA THR A 210 -0.46 -3.23 -13.60
C THR A 210 -1.16 -4.13 -12.57
N TRP A 211 -1.53 -3.58 -11.40
CA TRP A 211 -2.29 -4.32 -10.39
C TRP A 211 -3.65 -4.74 -10.94
N ALA A 212 -4.40 -3.81 -11.55
CA ALA A 212 -5.70 -4.04 -12.14
C ALA A 212 -5.60 -5.16 -13.19
N GLU A 213 -4.69 -5.07 -14.15
CA GLU A 213 -4.48 -6.12 -15.16
C GLU A 213 -4.21 -7.51 -14.55
N SER A 214 -3.50 -7.58 -13.43
CA SER A 214 -3.15 -8.84 -12.79
C SER A 214 -4.24 -9.41 -11.86
N LYS A 215 -5.04 -8.55 -11.23
CA LYS A 215 -6.01 -8.94 -10.19
C LYS A 215 -7.45 -8.73 -10.62
N CYS A 216 -7.78 -7.57 -11.18
CA CYS A 216 -9.11 -7.24 -11.66
C CYS A 216 -9.03 -6.61 -13.06
N PRO A 217 -8.83 -7.45 -14.10
CA PRO A 217 -8.55 -6.97 -15.45
C PRO A 217 -9.73 -6.17 -16.01
N ARG A 218 -9.39 -5.22 -16.89
CA ARG A 218 -10.37 -4.37 -17.57
C ARG A 218 -11.37 -5.21 -18.35
N THR A 219 -12.63 -4.82 -18.31
CA THR A 219 -13.72 -5.45 -19.07
C THR A 219 -14.46 -4.38 -19.87
N ALA A 220 -15.30 -4.78 -20.82
CA ALA A 220 -16.15 -3.84 -21.53
C ALA A 220 -17.06 -3.02 -20.58
N THR A 221 -17.51 -3.64 -19.48
CA THR A 221 -18.34 -2.99 -18.46
C THR A 221 -17.58 -1.90 -17.72
N THR A 222 -16.39 -2.21 -17.19
CA THR A 222 -15.55 -1.23 -16.48
C THR A 222 -15.06 -0.14 -17.43
N GLY A 223 -14.67 -0.50 -18.65
CA GLY A 223 -14.25 0.43 -19.69
C GLY A 223 -15.33 1.46 -20.05
N THR A 224 -16.58 1.01 -20.23
CA THR A 224 -17.68 1.92 -20.56
C THR A 224 -17.99 2.86 -19.40
N TRP A 225 -17.97 2.36 -18.16
CA TRP A 225 -18.18 3.18 -16.97
C TRP A 225 -17.07 4.23 -16.82
N CYS A 226 -15.81 3.82 -16.95
CA CYS A 226 -14.66 4.71 -16.87
C CYS A 226 -14.62 5.74 -17.99
N ALA A 227 -14.98 5.35 -19.21
CA ALA A 227 -15.08 6.30 -20.31
C ALA A 227 -16.14 7.37 -20.05
N SER A 228 -17.32 7.00 -19.54
CA SER A 228 -18.35 7.96 -19.14
C SER A 228 -17.86 8.90 -18.03
N PHE A 229 -17.17 8.35 -17.02
CA PHE A 229 -16.57 9.14 -15.94
C PHE A 229 -15.55 10.15 -16.48
N LEU A 230 -14.60 9.70 -17.31
CA LEU A 230 -13.56 10.54 -17.89
C LEU A 230 -14.11 11.60 -18.85
N ALA A 231 -15.17 11.29 -19.60
CA ALA A 231 -15.78 12.22 -20.55
C ALA A 231 -16.64 13.29 -19.89
N THR A 232 -17.34 12.96 -18.80
CA THR A 232 -18.29 13.88 -18.15
C THR A 232 -17.78 14.51 -16.85
N GLY A 233 -16.74 13.94 -16.25
CA GLY A 233 -16.28 14.27 -14.90
C GLY A 233 -17.27 13.90 -13.79
N ALA A 234 -18.38 13.23 -14.13
CA ALA A 234 -19.41 12.86 -13.17
C ALA A 234 -19.31 11.37 -12.81
N ALA A 235 -19.27 11.08 -11.50
CA ALA A 235 -19.36 9.72 -11.00
C ALA A 235 -20.74 9.12 -11.34
N GLY A 236 -20.74 7.96 -11.98
CA GLY A 236 -21.95 7.16 -12.21
C GLY A 236 -22.39 6.39 -10.95
N GLU A 237 -23.22 5.36 -11.14
CA GLU A 237 -23.56 4.41 -10.08
C GLU A 237 -22.31 3.83 -9.42
N VAL A 238 -22.23 3.86 -8.08
CA VAL A 238 -21.02 3.53 -7.30
C VAL A 238 -20.71 2.03 -7.31
N TYR A 239 -21.71 1.18 -7.55
CA TYR A 239 -21.55 -0.28 -7.46
C TYR A 239 -21.92 -0.99 -8.76
N ASN A 240 -23.16 -0.85 -9.22
CA ASN A 240 -23.63 -1.58 -10.40
C ASN A 240 -22.92 -1.11 -11.67
N GLY A 241 -22.20 -2.02 -12.32
CA GLY A 241 -21.43 -1.72 -13.54
C GLY A 241 -20.16 -0.90 -13.31
N SER A 242 -19.86 -0.53 -12.06
CA SER A 242 -18.63 0.20 -11.69
C SER A 242 -17.42 -0.74 -11.55
N PRO A 243 -16.18 -0.20 -11.63
CA PRO A 243 -14.98 -0.95 -11.31
C PRO A 243 -15.02 -1.64 -9.95
N TYR A 244 -15.38 -0.93 -8.88
CA TYR A 244 -15.45 -1.49 -7.53
C TYR A 244 -16.47 -2.62 -7.47
N GLY A 245 -17.64 -2.48 -8.08
CA GLY A 245 -18.63 -3.55 -8.10
C GLY A 245 -18.14 -4.84 -8.78
N GLN A 246 -17.33 -4.71 -9.84
CA GLN A 246 -16.70 -5.86 -10.51
C GLN A 246 -15.52 -6.42 -9.71
N CYS A 247 -14.78 -5.54 -9.02
CA CYS A 247 -13.53 -5.88 -8.34
C CYS A 247 -13.66 -6.10 -6.83
N ARG A 248 -14.85 -5.90 -6.23
CA ARG A 248 -15.04 -5.79 -4.77
C ARG A 248 -14.39 -6.93 -4.01
N THR A 249 -14.80 -8.16 -4.30
CA THR A 249 -14.30 -9.35 -3.59
C THR A 249 -12.79 -9.50 -3.76
N ILE A 250 -12.27 -9.24 -4.96
CA ILE A 250 -10.83 -9.32 -5.25
C ILE A 250 -10.05 -8.26 -4.46
N PHE A 251 -10.56 -7.03 -4.42
CA PHE A 251 -9.93 -5.93 -3.69
C PHE A 251 -9.95 -6.20 -2.18
N LEU A 252 -11.09 -6.63 -1.64
CA LEU A 252 -11.22 -6.95 -0.22
C LEU A 252 -10.34 -8.13 0.18
N ASP A 253 -10.28 -9.21 -0.61
CA ASP A 253 -9.39 -10.36 -0.36
C ASP A 253 -7.91 -9.94 -0.33
N VAL A 254 -7.47 -9.11 -1.28
CA VAL A 254 -6.12 -8.54 -1.29
C VAL A 254 -5.87 -7.70 -0.03
N ALA A 255 -6.84 -6.88 0.40
CA ALA A 255 -6.73 -6.08 1.61
C ALA A 255 -6.67 -6.96 2.88
N ILE A 256 -7.41 -8.06 2.93
CA ILE A 256 -7.44 -9.04 4.03
C ILE A 256 -6.11 -9.79 4.14
N ASP A 257 -5.58 -10.31 3.03
CA ASP A 257 -4.30 -11.04 3.02
C ASP A 257 -3.14 -10.13 3.43
N TRP A 258 -3.13 -8.92 2.87
CA TRP A 258 -2.10 -7.93 3.15
C TRP A 258 -2.11 -7.48 4.62
N SER A 259 -3.29 -7.12 5.15
CA SER A 259 -3.44 -6.72 6.55
C SER A 259 -3.16 -7.86 7.53
N GLY A 260 -3.52 -9.10 7.18
CA GLY A 260 -3.16 -10.28 7.95
C GLY A 260 -1.65 -10.47 8.06
N THR A 261 -0.94 -10.32 6.95
CA THR A 261 0.53 -10.39 6.91
C THR A 261 1.17 -9.32 7.80
N MET A 262 0.68 -8.07 7.72
CA MET A 262 1.18 -6.99 8.57
C MET A 262 0.90 -7.21 10.05
N ALA A 263 -0.29 -7.69 10.41
CA ALA A 263 -0.67 -7.96 11.79
C ALA A 263 0.23 -9.02 12.42
N ILE A 264 0.49 -10.11 11.70
CA ILE A 264 1.39 -11.19 12.16
C ILE A 264 2.82 -10.66 12.32
N ALA A 265 3.33 -9.92 11.32
CA ALA A 265 4.67 -9.36 11.38
C ALA A 265 4.83 -8.40 12.58
N GLY A 266 3.88 -7.49 12.77
CA GLY A 266 3.89 -6.55 13.90
C GLY A 266 3.83 -7.25 15.26
N LEU A 267 2.99 -8.30 15.39
CA LEU A 267 2.88 -9.09 16.61
C LEU A 267 4.20 -9.82 16.94
N LEU A 268 4.84 -10.44 15.95
CA LEU A 268 6.13 -11.11 16.12
C LEU A 268 7.21 -10.13 16.62
N VAL A 269 7.24 -8.91 16.06
CA VAL A 269 8.17 -7.86 16.48
C VAL A 269 7.90 -7.40 17.91
N ALA A 270 6.64 -7.25 18.30
CA ALA A 270 6.27 -6.90 19.67
C ALA A 270 6.67 -7.99 20.69
N ILE A 271 6.46 -9.27 20.36
CA ILE A 271 6.88 -10.40 21.19
C ILE A 271 8.41 -10.44 21.32
N ALA A 272 9.13 -10.23 20.22
CA ALA A 272 10.57 -10.12 20.18
C ALA A 272 11.10 -8.99 21.08
N ALA A 273 10.47 -7.81 21.04
CA ALA A 273 10.80 -6.70 21.93
C ALA A 273 10.62 -7.07 23.40
N ALA A 274 9.49 -7.69 23.75
CA ALA A 274 9.18 -8.12 25.11
C ALA A 274 10.22 -9.13 25.63
N ALA A 275 10.62 -10.09 24.79
CA ALA A 275 11.65 -11.06 25.13
C ALA A 275 13.00 -10.40 25.44
N ILE A 276 13.42 -9.41 24.65
CA ILE A 276 14.64 -8.65 24.90
C ILE A 276 14.58 -7.91 26.24
N VAL A 277 13.46 -7.25 26.55
CA VAL A 277 13.28 -6.53 27.81
C VAL A 277 13.36 -7.51 28.99
N ALA A 278 12.69 -8.66 28.88
CA ALA A 278 12.76 -9.70 29.90
C ALA A 278 14.20 -10.21 30.13
N LEU A 279 14.93 -10.49 29.05
CA LEU A 279 16.33 -10.95 29.11
C LEU A 279 17.24 -9.88 29.73
N ALA A 280 17.06 -8.61 29.38
CA ALA A 280 17.82 -7.51 29.99
C ALA A 280 17.56 -7.41 31.50
N CYS A 281 16.31 -7.58 31.93
CA CYS A 281 15.91 -7.62 33.34
C CYS A 281 16.53 -8.83 34.08
N PHE A 282 16.47 -10.03 33.50
CA PHE A 282 17.05 -11.24 34.11
C PHE A 282 18.58 -11.17 34.19
N ALA A 283 19.25 -10.69 33.14
CA ALA A 283 20.69 -10.50 33.13
C ALA A 283 21.15 -9.54 34.24
N ARG A 284 20.38 -8.47 34.49
CA ARG A 284 20.64 -7.52 35.59
C ARG A 284 20.43 -8.15 36.96
N ARG A 285 19.34 -8.91 37.16
CA ARG A 285 19.01 -9.53 38.45
C ARG A 285 20.02 -10.60 38.87
N SER A 286 20.50 -11.44 37.95
CA SER A 286 21.49 -12.48 38.28
C SER A 286 22.83 -11.90 38.75
N LYS A 287 23.19 -10.71 38.27
CA LYS A 287 24.44 -10.03 38.64
C LYS A 287 24.36 -9.36 40.01
N GLY A 288 23.21 -8.75 40.33
CA GLY A 288 22.97 -8.20 41.67
C GLY A 288 23.03 -9.26 42.77
N ALA A 289 22.50 -10.46 42.51
CA ALA A 289 22.59 -11.58 43.44
C ALA A 289 24.03 -12.10 43.64
N ASN A 290 24.90 -11.96 42.63
CA ASN A 290 26.31 -12.36 42.73
C ASN A 290 27.18 -11.31 43.46
N ASP A 291 26.93 -10.02 43.22
CA ASP A 291 27.62 -8.94 43.95
C ASP A 291 27.23 -8.94 45.44
N GLU A 292 25.95 -9.16 45.76
CA GLU A 292 25.48 -9.23 47.16
C GLU A 292 26.08 -10.43 47.93
N ARG A 293 26.41 -11.52 47.21
CA ARG A 293 27.06 -12.70 47.74
C ARG A 293 28.56 -12.50 47.97
N LEU A 294 29.20 -11.64 47.18
CA LEU A 294 30.61 -11.25 47.34
C LEU A 294 30.82 -10.21 48.45
N THR A 295 29.83 -9.38 48.75
CA THR A 295 29.87 -8.44 49.88
C THR A 295 29.53 -9.05 51.23
N LYS A 296 29.04 -10.30 51.26
CA LYS A 296 28.67 -11.05 52.48
C LYS A 296 29.73 -12.08 52.90
N VAL A 297 30.93 -12.05 52.32
CA VAL A 297 32.09 -12.87 52.73
C VAL A 297 33.12 -12.00 53.42
#